data_AF-A0A8H5C8A5-F1
#
_entry.id   AF-A0A8H5C8A5-F1
#
_cell.length_a   1.000
_cell.length_b   1.000
_cell.length_c   1.000
_cell.angle_alpha   90.00
_cell.angle_beta   90.00
_cell.angle_gamma   90.00
#
_symmetry.space_group_name_H-M   'P 1'
#
loop_
_entity.id
_entity.type
_entity.pdbx_description
1 polymer ?
#
loop_
_entity_poly.entity_id
_entity_poly.type
_entity_poly.pdbx_seq_one_letter_code
_entity_poly.pdbx_strand_id
1 'polypeptide(L)'
;MFSKNFAILFTLVAAVINTPVSLAFPSYASLAGLSARELAEIVPRLQASDPPNPPGPLKFNGTKLVNDRAHPWKPLERDDIRGPCPGLNTLASHGYLPRNGVATPTQIINAVQEGFNMDSSTARFVTYAAHLVDGNLVTDLLSIGGKTRKTGPDPPAPASVAGLNTHAVFEGDSSMTRADFFFGDNHSLNETLFKQFKDFSNRFGGGFYNLTVAQELRHQRIQESIATNPTFDFTSPRFFTAFAESSFPIEFFVDGRNPVRALSMDNATLFFRDSKFPVDFFRAAAPTGGTLAVEIFNAHPIAAGKNVNGINTFTPDPTSADFSSFCLLYTNFVTKTVGGLYPNPTGVLRRNLIINLGFFYDAIDGVGCTELFPYGKL
;
A
#
# COMPACT_ATOMS: atom_id res chain seq x y z
N MET A 1 -22.80 19.63 81.07
CA MET A 1 -22.35 18.31 81.57
C MET A 1 -22.22 17.38 80.37
N PHE A 2 -21.02 16.82 80.16
CA PHE A 2 -20.59 15.85 79.12
C PHE A 2 -20.69 16.31 77.64
N SER A 3 -19.64 16.94 77.07
CA SER A 3 -18.34 16.40 76.56
C SER A 3 -18.42 16.11 75.05
N LYS A 4 -18.22 17.07 74.13
CA LYS A 4 -16.93 17.54 73.60
C LYS A 4 -15.75 16.55 73.77
N ASN A 5 -15.87 15.31 73.27
CA ASN A 5 -14.70 14.45 72.97
C ASN A 5 -15.00 13.22 72.08
N PHE A 6 -16.07 13.20 71.30
CA PHE A 6 -16.34 12.11 70.34
C PHE A 6 -16.29 12.55 68.86
N ALA A 7 -15.70 13.72 68.61
CA ALA A 7 -15.57 14.35 67.29
C ALA A 7 -14.22 14.08 66.59
N ILE A 8 -13.38 13.17 67.11
CA ILE A 8 -12.00 12.99 66.61
C ILE A 8 -11.66 11.54 66.21
N LEU A 9 -12.56 10.56 66.40
CA LEU A 9 -12.29 9.15 66.04
C LEU A 9 -13.23 8.56 64.98
N PHE A 10 -13.85 9.41 64.14
CA PHE A 10 -14.65 8.95 63.00
C PHE A 10 -14.36 9.69 61.68
N THR A 11 -13.31 10.52 61.66
CA THR A 11 -12.91 11.34 60.51
C THR A 11 -11.59 10.91 59.85
N LEU A 12 -11.02 9.75 60.23
CA LEU A 12 -9.68 9.34 59.75
C LEU A 12 -9.54 7.88 59.27
N VAL A 13 -10.63 7.13 59.09
CA VAL A 13 -10.54 5.74 58.57
C VAL A 13 -11.53 5.41 57.43
N ALA A 14 -12.40 6.34 57.02
CA ALA A 14 -13.33 6.12 55.90
C ALA A 14 -12.92 6.79 54.57
N ALA A 15 -11.67 7.24 54.44
CA ALA A 15 -11.14 7.90 53.24
C ALA A 15 -10.05 7.08 52.50
N VAL A 16 -10.02 5.76 52.71
CA VAL A 16 -9.18 4.83 51.93
C VAL A 16 -10.02 3.64 51.49
N ILE A 17 -11.12 3.93 50.79
CA ILE A 17 -11.59 2.96 49.80
C ILE A 17 -10.61 3.09 48.65
N ASN A 18 -9.69 2.13 48.56
CA ASN A 18 -8.91 1.83 47.37
C ASN A 18 -9.88 1.61 46.20
N THR A 19 -10.30 2.69 45.55
CA THR A 19 -10.52 2.63 44.11
C THR A 19 -9.12 2.69 43.52
N PRO A 20 -8.57 1.59 42.96
CA PRO A 20 -7.60 1.79 41.93
C PRO A 20 -8.34 2.61 40.88
N VAL A 21 -7.96 3.88 40.73
CA VAL A 21 -8.20 4.56 39.46
C VAL A 21 -7.27 3.84 38.49
N SER A 22 -7.64 2.63 38.10
CA SER A 22 -7.24 2.09 36.83
C SER A 22 -7.84 3.06 35.83
N LEU A 23 -7.08 4.09 35.48
CA LEU A 23 -7.13 4.66 34.15
C LEU A 23 -6.75 3.51 33.21
N ALA A 24 -7.68 2.58 33.02
CA ALA A 24 -7.65 1.66 31.92
C ALA A 24 -7.88 2.56 30.71
N PHE A 25 -6.78 3.12 30.20
CA PHE A 25 -6.75 3.63 28.84
C PHE A 25 -7.38 2.52 28.01
N PRO A 26 -8.48 2.79 27.27
CA PRO A 26 -8.99 1.82 26.34
C PRO A 26 -7.79 1.41 25.49
N SER A 27 -7.50 0.12 25.39
CA SER A 27 -6.36 -0.43 24.64
C SER A 27 -6.36 -0.05 23.14
N TYR A 28 -7.30 0.80 22.73
CA TYR A 28 -7.70 1.15 21.38
C TYR A 28 -8.05 2.64 21.22
N ALA A 29 -7.75 3.50 22.20
CA ALA A 29 -7.84 4.95 22.03
C ALA A 29 -6.66 5.45 21.17
N SER A 30 -6.89 6.47 20.34
CA SER A 30 -5.82 7.12 19.58
C SER A 30 -4.72 7.60 20.52
N LEU A 31 -3.45 7.46 20.13
CA LEU A 31 -2.33 8.05 20.85
C LEU A 31 -2.25 9.58 20.66
N ALA A 32 -3.07 10.13 19.76
CA ALA A 32 -3.14 11.56 19.51
C ALA A 32 -3.69 12.32 20.74
N GLY A 33 -3.03 13.43 21.09
CA GLY A 33 -3.42 14.30 22.20
C GLY A 33 -2.89 13.90 23.58
N LEU A 34 -2.17 12.78 23.68
CA LEU A 34 -1.51 12.36 24.92
C LEU A 34 -0.23 13.14 25.19
N SER A 35 0.02 13.44 26.46
CA SER A 35 1.28 14.05 26.88
C SER A 35 2.47 13.11 26.65
N ALA A 36 3.68 13.67 26.55
CA ALA A 36 4.90 12.88 26.38
C ALA A 36 5.08 11.83 27.50
N ARG A 37 4.58 12.10 28.71
CA ARG A 37 4.61 11.17 29.84
C ARG A 37 3.64 10.00 29.65
N GLU A 38 2.42 10.26 29.16
CA GLU A 38 1.42 9.22 28.89
C GLU A 38 1.84 8.32 27.73
N LEU A 39 2.40 8.91 26.66
CA LEU A 39 3.00 8.17 25.56
C LEU A 39 4.14 7.26 26.05
N ALA A 40 5.00 7.77 26.94
CA ALA A 40 6.09 6.98 27.53
C ALA A 40 5.61 5.81 28.40
N GLU A 41 4.40 5.87 28.97
CA GLU A 41 3.79 4.78 29.74
C GLU A 41 3.01 3.77 28.88
N ILE A 42 2.40 4.23 27.78
CA ILE A 42 1.54 3.40 26.91
C ILE A 42 2.34 2.68 25.83
N VAL A 43 3.32 3.36 25.21
CA VAL A 43 4.14 2.78 24.12
C VAL A 43 4.84 1.47 24.54
N PRO A 44 5.39 1.32 25.76
CA PRO A 44 5.95 0.05 26.22
C PRO A 44 4.93 -1.07 26.41
N ARG A 45 3.63 -0.74 26.50
CA ARG A 45 2.53 -1.71 26.62
C ARG A 45 1.93 -2.11 25.27
N LEU A 46 2.25 -1.37 24.21
CA LEU A 46 2.01 -1.84 22.84
C LEU A 46 3.00 -2.96 22.55
N GLN A 47 2.56 -4.02 21.88
CA GLN A 47 3.47 -5.01 21.30
C GLN A 47 4.22 -4.35 20.13
N ALA A 48 5.17 -3.48 20.47
CA ALA A 48 6.08 -2.86 19.52
C ALA A 48 6.89 -3.96 18.83
N SER A 49 6.84 -3.99 17.51
CA SER A 49 7.65 -4.90 16.71
C SER A 49 8.99 -4.25 16.39
N ASP A 50 10.05 -5.03 16.42
CA ASP A 50 11.32 -4.66 15.78
C ASP A 50 11.23 -5.14 14.33
N PRO A 51 11.22 -4.24 13.32
CA PRO A 51 11.06 -4.63 11.93
C PRO A 51 12.19 -5.59 11.52
N PRO A 52 11.88 -6.82 11.05
CA PRO A 52 12.90 -7.78 10.66
C PRO A 52 13.54 -7.36 9.33
N ASN A 53 14.74 -7.90 9.05
CA ASN A 53 15.37 -7.69 7.75
C ASN A 53 14.44 -8.15 6.60
N PRO A 54 14.35 -7.40 5.50
CA PRO A 54 13.55 -7.77 4.35
C PRO A 54 13.97 -9.13 3.79
N PRO A 55 13.03 -9.96 3.30
CA PRO A 55 13.38 -11.16 2.54
C PRO A 55 14.24 -10.81 1.33
N GLY A 56 15.28 -11.61 1.10
CA GLY A 56 16.06 -11.57 -0.13
C GLY A 56 15.33 -12.22 -1.32
N PRO A 57 16.02 -12.35 -2.47
CA PRO A 57 15.47 -13.00 -3.66
C PRO A 57 15.20 -14.49 -3.42
N LEU A 58 14.21 -15.02 -4.13
CA LEU A 58 13.92 -16.45 -4.11
C LEU A 58 15.11 -17.30 -4.54
N LYS A 59 15.35 -18.39 -3.81
CA LYS A 59 16.32 -19.41 -4.22
C LYS A 59 15.88 -20.12 -5.51
N PHE A 60 14.59 -20.46 -5.60
CA PHE A 60 13.99 -20.97 -6.83
C PHE A 60 13.11 -19.88 -7.44
N ASN A 61 13.54 -19.35 -8.57
CA ASN A 61 12.93 -18.23 -9.27
C ASN A 61 12.38 -18.63 -10.65
N GLY A 62 12.21 -19.93 -10.89
CA GLY A 62 11.58 -20.45 -12.09
C GLY A 62 10.06 -20.50 -11.99
N THR A 63 9.43 -20.91 -13.08
CA THR A 63 7.99 -21.20 -13.13
C THR A 63 7.64 -22.38 -12.21
N LYS A 64 6.51 -22.28 -11.51
CA LYS A 64 5.91 -23.36 -10.72
C LYS A 64 4.40 -23.14 -10.59
N LEU A 65 3.67 -24.21 -10.33
CA LEU A 65 2.26 -24.15 -9.97
C LEU A 65 2.11 -23.34 -8.67
N VAL A 66 1.23 -22.33 -8.69
CA VAL A 66 0.92 -21.49 -7.52
C VAL A 66 -0.54 -21.55 -7.11
N ASN A 67 -1.43 -21.99 -8.01
CA ASN A 67 -2.76 -22.44 -7.61
C ASN A 67 -2.70 -23.93 -7.22
N ASP A 68 -2.06 -24.20 -6.09
CA ASP A 68 -1.80 -25.55 -5.59
C ASP A 68 -2.70 -25.92 -4.39
N ARG A 69 -2.54 -27.15 -3.87
CA ARG A 69 -3.31 -27.65 -2.73
C ARG A 69 -3.05 -26.89 -1.42
N ALA A 70 -1.87 -26.28 -1.26
CA ALA A 70 -1.53 -25.51 -0.07
C ALA A 70 -2.12 -24.09 -0.13
N HIS A 71 -2.36 -23.58 -1.34
CA HIS A 71 -2.87 -22.23 -1.57
C HIS A 71 -4.22 -22.23 -2.32
N PRO A 72 -5.27 -22.91 -1.79
CA PRO A 72 -6.57 -22.92 -2.46
C PRO A 72 -7.25 -21.55 -2.34
N TRP A 73 -7.99 -21.17 -3.37
CA TRP A 73 -8.89 -20.02 -3.29
C TRP A 73 -9.96 -20.25 -2.22
N LYS A 74 -10.29 -19.21 -1.44
CA LYS A 74 -11.46 -19.20 -0.56
C LYS A 74 -12.24 -17.89 -0.75
N PRO A 75 -13.58 -17.91 -0.63
CA PRO A 75 -14.37 -16.69 -0.63
C PRO A 75 -14.00 -15.81 0.56
N LEU A 76 -14.34 -14.52 0.48
CA LEU A 76 -14.16 -13.57 1.59
C LEU A 76 -15.04 -13.98 2.77
N GLU A 77 -14.42 -14.04 3.95
CA GLU A 77 -15.14 -14.14 5.21
C GLU A 77 -15.50 -12.75 5.74
N ARG A 78 -16.29 -12.72 6.82
CA ARG A 78 -16.62 -11.47 7.49
C ARG A 78 -15.34 -10.79 7.98
N ASP A 79 -15.25 -9.48 7.74
CA ASP A 79 -14.11 -8.62 8.10
C ASP A 79 -12.80 -8.89 7.32
N ASP A 80 -12.80 -9.76 6.31
CA ASP A 80 -11.69 -9.87 5.37
C ASP A 80 -11.58 -8.58 4.54
N ILE A 81 -10.36 -8.06 4.40
CA ILE A 81 -10.11 -6.80 3.71
C ILE A 81 -9.47 -7.08 2.35
N ARG A 82 -9.95 -6.37 1.33
CA ARG A 82 -9.37 -6.27 -0.01
C ARG A 82 -9.31 -4.78 -0.37
N GLY A 83 -8.46 -4.44 -1.34
CA GLY A 83 -8.25 -3.05 -1.73
C GLY A 83 -8.03 -2.86 -3.23
N PRO A 84 -7.32 -1.80 -3.64
CA PRO A 84 -7.18 -1.45 -5.05
C PRO A 84 -6.25 -2.40 -5.83
N CYS A 85 -5.38 -3.16 -5.14
CA CYS A 85 -4.39 -4.02 -5.77
C CYS A 85 -4.94 -5.44 -6.05
N PRO A 86 -5.23 -5.81 -7.31
CA PRO A 86 -5.72 -7.17 -7.64
C PRO A 86 -4.71 -8.27 -7.32
N GLY A 87 -3.41 -7.96 -7.37
CA GLY A 87 -2.34 -8.90 -7.02
C GLY A 87 -2.40 -9.31 -5.54
N LEU A 88 -2.31 -8.33 -4.63
CA LEU A 88 -2.39 -8.59 -3.18
C LEU A 88 -3.74 -9.20 -2.79
N ASN A 89 -4.82 -8.76 -3.42
CA ASN A 89 -6.14 -9.34 -3.21
C ASN A 89 -6.17 -10.85 -3.54
N THR A 90 -5.57 -11.23 -4.66
CA THR A 90 -5.46 -12.64 -5.08
C THR A 90 -4.59 -13.45 -4.12
N LEU A 91 -3.45 -12.91 -3.72
CA LEU A 91 -2.55 -13.57 -2.77
C LEU A 91 -3.22 -13.81 -1.40
N ALA A 92 -3.98 -12.85 -0.89
CA ALA A 92 -4.77 -13.02 0.33
C ALA A 92 -5.88 -14.06 0.13
N SER A 93 -6.60 -14.03 -0.99
CA SER A 93 -7.67 -15.00 -1.29
C SER A 93 -7.14 -16.42 -1.53
N HIS A 94 -5.85 -16.60 -1.79
CA HIS A 94 -5.19 -17.90 -1.91
C HIS A 94 -4.36 -18.30 -0.67
N GLY A 95 -4.25 -17.42 0.33
CA GLY A 95 -3.52 -17.72 1.58
C GLY A 95 -2.00 -17.60 1.48
N TYR A 96 -1.46 -17.00 0.42
CA TYR A 96 -0.07 -16.53 0.40
C TYR A 96 0.14 -15.36 1.37
N LEU A 97 -0.91 -14.55 1.54
CA LEU A 97 -1.04 -13.58 2.62
C LEU A 97 -2.09 -14.05 3.64
N PRO A 98 -2.05 -13.50 4.87
CA PRO A 98 -3.18 -13.61 5.78
C PRO A 98 -4.49 -13.25 5.07
N ARG A 99 -5.46 -14.16 5.08
CA ARG A 99 -6.71 -14.05 4.31
C ARG A 99 -7.56 -12.84 4.70
N ASN A 100 -7.36 -12.36 5.93
CA ASN A 100 -7.98 -11.16 6.47
C ASN A 100 -7.50 -9.84 5.84
N GLY A 101 -6.46 -9.87 4.99
CA GLY A 101 -5.96 -8.69 4.29
C GLY A 101 -5.11 -7.75 5.15
N VAL A 102 -4.54 -8.23 6.26
CA VAL A 102 -3.59 -7.48 7.10
C VAL A 102 -2.32 -8.28 7.25
N ALA A 103 -1.19 -7.71 6.85
CA ALA A 103 0.07 -8.42 6.72
C ALA A 103 1.25 -7.55 7.13
N THR A 104 2.36 -8.19 7.50
CA THR A 104 3.66 -7.52 7.67
C THR A 104 4.32 -7.27 6.31
N PRO A 105 5.26 -6.31 6.20
CA PRO A 105 6.08 -6.13 5.00
C PRO A 105 6.76 -7.42 4.54
N THR A 106 7.32 -8.20 5.48
CA THR A 106 7.95 -9.49 5.19
C THR A 106 6.98 -10.48 4.55
N GLN A 107 5.74 -10.56 5.05
CA GLN A 107 4.71 -11.43 4.46
C GLN A 107 4.34 -10.97 3.05
N ILE A 108 4.23 -9.66 2.80
CA ILE A 108 3.94 -9.09 1.48
C ILE A 108 5.06 -9.41 0.49
N ILE A 109 6.32 -9.12 0.85
CA ILE A 109 7.48 -9.39 -0.01
C ILE A 109 7.58 -10.90 -0.34
N ASN A 110 7.40 -11.77 0.65
CA ASN A 110 7.39 -13.21 0.40
C ASN A 110 6.23 -13.63 -0.50
N ALA A 111 5.02 -13.11 -0.29
CA ALA A 111 3.85 -13.48 -1.05
C ALA A 111 3.93 -13.07 -2.52
N VAL A 112 4.36 -11.85 -2.83
CA VAL A 112 4.49 -11.38 -4.22
C VAL A 112 5.62 -12.10 -4.97
N GLN A 113 6.72 -12.40 -4.28
CA GLN A 113 7.78 -13.23 -4.84
C GLN A 113 7.27 -14.67 -5.08
N GLU A 114 6.69 -15.31 -4.06
CA GLU A 114 6.30 -16.72 -4.16
C GLU A 114 5.14 -16.97 -5.13
N GLY A 115 4.10 -16.13 -5.08
CA GLY A 115 2.88 -16.31 -5.87
C GLY A 115 2.95 -15.73 -7.29
N PHE A 116 3.73 -14.67 -7.52
CA PHE A 116 3.81 -14.01 -8.83
C PHE A 116 5.22 -13.95 -9.44
N ASN A 117 6.26 -14.32 -8.69
CA ASN A 117 7.65 -14.14 -9.10
C ASN A 117 7.99 -12.66 -9.34
N MET A 118 7.46 -11.76 -8.51
CA MET A 118 7.92 -10.37 -8.48
C MET A 118 9.40 -10.35 -8.09
N ASP A 119 10.23 -9.52 -8.74
CA ASP A 119 11.62 -9.41 -8.36
C ASP A 119 11.79 -8.76 -6.97
N SER A 120 12.88 -9.11 -6.28
CA SER A 120 13.09 -8.73 -4.88
C SER A 120 13.21 -7.22 -4.68
N SER A 121 13.85 -6.51 -5.61
CA SER A 121 14.03 -5.06 -5.51
C SER A 121 12.70 -4.34 -5.65
N THR A 122 11.90 -4.67 -6.68
CA THR A 122 10.54 -4.14 -6.85
C THR A 122 9.66 -4.47 -5.66
N ALA A 123 9.65 -5.74 -5.22
CA ALA A 123 8.84 -6.19 -4.09
C ALA A 123 9.15 -5.40 -2.81
N ARG A 124 10.43 -5.21 -2.49
CA ARG A 124 10.87 -4.44 -1.33
C ARG A 124 10.51 -2.96 -1.47
N PHE A 125 10.81 -2.35 -2.62
CA PHE A 125 10.57 -0.93 -2.86
C PHE A 125 9.09 -0.57 -2.70
N VAL A 126 8.19 -1.28 -3.39
CA VAL A 126 6.75 -0.97 -3.33
C VAL A 126 6.14 -1.31 -1.97
N THR A 127 6.60 -2.38 -1.32
CA THR A 127 6.09 -2.77 0.00
C THR A 127 6.46 -1.75 1.06
N TYR A 128 7.71 -1.31 1.12
CA TYR A 128 8.13 -0.31 2.11
C TYR A 128 7.63 1.09 1.78
N ALA A 129 7.49 1.45 0.49
CA ALA A 129 6.78 2.67 0.11
C ALA A 129 5.36 2.67 0.69
N ALA A 130 4.58 1.62 0.45
CA ALA A 130 3.24 1.49 1.02
C ALA A 130 3.25 1.46 2.55
N HIS A 131 4.13 0.67 3.17
CA HIS A 131 4.15 0.53 4.63
C HIS A 131 4.51 1.84 5.34
N LEU A 132 5.41 2.65 4.77
CA LEU A 132 5.80 3.95 5.32
C LEU A 132 4.64 4.95 5.37
N VAL A 133 3.70 4.90 4.41
CA VAL A 133 2.61 5.89 4.32
C VAL A 133 1.25 5.37 4.80
N ASP A 134 1.00 4.06 4.67
CA ASP A 134 -0.30 3.43 4.95
C ASP A 134 -0.26 2.42 6.11
N GLY A 135 0.93 2.00 6.51
CA GLY A 135 1.15 0.96 7.51
C GLY A 135 1.36 1.51 8.92
N ASN A 136 1.17 0.63 9.92
CA ASN A 136 1.48 0.95 11.30
C ASN A 136 2.93 0.55 11.59
N LEU A 137 3.80 1.55 11.66
CA LEU A 137 5.23 1.35 11.87
C LEU A 137 5.59 0.90 13.29
N VAL A 138 4.66 0.96 14.25
CA VAL A 138 4.88 0.44 15.62
C VAL A 138 4.58 -1.06 15.69
N THR A 139 3.50 -1.51 15.05
CA THR A 139 3.10 -2.93 15.09
C THR A 139 3.61 -3.74 13.89
N ASP A 140 4.24 -3.10 12.90
CA ASP A 140 4.72 -3.72 11.65
C ASP A 140 3.58 -4.36 10.82
N LEU A 141 2.42 -3.70 10.75
CA LEU A 141 1.24 -4.21 10.04
C LEU A 141 0.70 -3.21 9.02
N LEU A 142 0.35 -3.70 7.84
CA LEU A 142 -0.29 -2.96 6.76
C LEU A 142 -1.60 -3.66 6.37
N SER A 143 -2.67 -2.88 6.18
CA SER A 143 -3.86 -3.37 5.51
C SER A 143 -3.74 -3.23 4.01
N ILE A 144 -4.07 -4.28 3.26
CA ILE A 144 -4.08 -4.26 1.79
C ILE A 144 -5.30 -3.53 1.21
N GLY A 145 -6.16 -2.97 2.06
CA GLY A 145 -7.35 -2.20 1.69
C GLY A 145 -7.60 -1.05 2.65
N GLY A 146 -8.82 -0.91 3.17
CA GLY A 146 -9.21 0.23 4.01
C GLY A 146 -8.72 0.18 5.46
N LYS A 147 -8.88 1.32 6.14
CA LYS A 147 -8.48 1.49 7.55
C LYS A 147 -9.14 0.44 8.43
N THR A 148 -8.36 -0.14 9.33
CA THR A 148 -8.82 -1.20 10.23
C THR A 148 -8.11 -1.14 11.57
N ARG A 149 -8.80 -1.58 12.63
CA ARG A 149 -8.19 -1.70 13.96
C ARG A 149 -7.20 -2.86 14.06
N LYS A 150 -7.18 -3.75 13.06
CA LYS A 150 -6.30 -4.91 12.99
C LYS A 150 -4.81 -4.53 12.84
N THR A 151 -4.51 -3.29 12.41
CA THR A 151 -3.14 -2.75 12.37
C THR A 151 -2.72 -2.08 13.68
N GLY A 152 -3.53 -2.16 14.74
CA GLY A 152 -3.19 -1.60 16.06
C GLY A 152 -3.52 -0.11 16.22
N PRO A 153 -3.17 0.49 17.38
CA PRO A 153 -3.45 1.89 17.68
C PRO A 153 -2.69 2.85 16.76
N ASP A 154 -3.38 3.91 16.34
CA ASP A 154 -2.82 4.89 15.42
C ASP A 154 -1.70 5.72 16.07
N PRO A 155 -0.65 6.07 15.30
CA PRO A 155 0.31 7.08 15.70
C PRO A 155 -0.35 8.47 15.81
N PRO A 156 0.35 9.48 16.37
CA PRO A 156 -0.12 10.86 16.32
C PRO A 156 -0.32 11.35 14.89
N ALA A 157 -1.33 12.21 14.70
CA ALA A 157 -1.56 12.93 13.45
C ALA A 157 -0.29 13.71 13.01
N PRO A 158 -0.08 13.92 11.69
CA PRO A 158 -1.03 13.71 10.59
C PRO A 158 -1.06 12.29 9.98
N ALA A 159 -0.21 11.36 10.42
CA ALA A 159 -0.23 9.98 9.94
C ALA A 159 -1.59 9.31 10.20
N SER A 160 -2.15 8.67 9.18
CA SER A 160 -3.50 8.11 9.21
C SER A 160 -3.55 6.59 9.38
N VAL A 161 -2.51 5.85 8.95
CA VAL A 161 -2.44 4.38 9.01
C VAL A 161 -3.75 3.76 8.50
N ALA A 162 -4.12 4.13 7.27
CA ALA A 162 -5.43 3.84 6.71
C ALA A 162 -5.42 2.75 5.64
N GLY A 163 -4.28 2.06 5.46
CA GLY A 163 -4.14 0.99 4.49
C GLY A 163 -4.16 1.48 3.04
N LEU A 164 -4.03 0.55 2.08
CA LEU A 164 -3.86 0.88 0.66
C LEU A 164 -5.06 1.60 0.00
N ASN A 165 -6.21 1.75 0.67
CA ASN A 165 -7.29 2.60 0.15
C ASN A 165 -7.00 4.10 0.36
N THR A 166 -5.95 4.50 1.08
CA THR A 166 -5.60 5.91 1.28
C THR A 166 -5.20 6.56 -0.04
N HIS A 167 -5.96 7.57 -0.45
CA HIS A 167 -5.69 8.32 -1.66
C HIS A 167 -4.41 9.18 -1.56
N ALA A 168 -3.72 9.33 -2.69
CA ALA A 168 -2.60 10.23 -2.97
C ALA A 168 -1.24 9.90 -2.29
N VAL A 169 -1.17 8.87 -1.44
CA VAL A 169 0.11 8.43 -0.84
C VAL A 169 0.70 7.20 -1.51
N PHE A 170 -0.16 6.33 -2.05
CA PHE A 170 0.19 5.18 -2.89
C PHE A 170 -0.88 4.96 -3.96
N GLU A 171 -2.14 4.77 -3.51
CA GLU A 171 -3.32 4.79 -4.38
C GLU A 171 -3.48 6.16 -5.03
N GLY A 172 -3.94 6.20 -6.27
CA GLY A 172 -4.20 7.46 -6.93
C GLY A 172 -5.02 7.31 -8.20
N ASP A 173 -5.32 8.47 -8.80
CA ASP A 173 -6.23 8.60 -9.92
C ASP A 173 -5.78 7.85 -11.17
N SER A 174 -6.67 7.74 -12.15
CA SER A 174 -6.43 7.06 -13.42
C SER A 174 -6.15 5.55 -13.26
N SER A 175 -6.74 4.91 -12.26
CA SER A 175 -6.68 3.45 -12.14
C SER A 175 -7.39 2.76 -13.32
N MET A 176 -6.89 1.59 -13.75
CA MET A 176 -7.42 0.89 -14.94
C MET A 176 -8.81 0.28 -14.69
N THR A 177 -9.09 -0.13 -13.45
CA THR A 177 -10.33 -0.84 -13.10
C THR A 177 -10.98 -0.34 -11.80
N ARG A 178 -10.43 0.71 -11.19
CA ARG A 178 -10.93 1.42 -9.99
C ARG A 178 -11.23 2.86 -10.38
N ALA A 179 -12.26 3.46 -9.79
CA ALA A 179 -12.58 4.86 -10.05
C ALA A 179 -11.59 5.77 -9.32
N ASP A 180 -11.48 7.01 -9.76
CA ASP A 180 -10.72 8.04 -9.06
C ASP A 180 -11.38 8.35 -7.71
N PHE A 181 -10.59 8.73 -6.72
CA PHE A 181 -11.07 8.99 -5.35
C PHE A 181 -12.15 10.07 -5.30
N PHE A 182 -12.06 11.08 -6.18
CA PHE A 182 -13.06 12.14 -6.31
C PHE A 182 -14.49 11.59 -6.49
N PHE A 183 -14.66 10.41 -7.11
CA PHE A 183 -15.96 9.78 -7.34
C PHE A 183 -16.42 8.87 -6.20
N GLY A 184 -15.65 8.75 -5.11
CA GLY A 184 -16.04 8.13 -3.85
C GLY A 184 -15.40 6.77 -3.54
N ASP A 185 -15.43 5.82 -4.49
CA ASP A 185 -14.88 4.47 -4.29
C ASP A 185 -13.66 4.21 -5.19
N ASN A 186 -12.47 4.33 -4.58
CA ASN A 186 -11.17 4.16 -5.24
C ASN A 186 -10.60 2.73 -5.19
N HIS A 187 -11.34 1.75 -4.66
CA HIS A 187 -10.76 0.44 -4.35
C HIS A 187 -11.58 -0.74 -4.88
N SER A 188 -12.90 -0.63 -4.95
CA SER A 188 -13.75 -1.66 -5.53
C SER A 188 -13.55 -1.76 -7.04
N LEU A 189 -13.80 -2.94 -7.61
CA LEU A 189 -13.87 -3.08 -9.06
C LEU A 189 -15.01 -2.20 -9.59
N ASN A 190 -14.68 -1.32 -10.53
CA ASN A 190 -15.67 -0.56 -11.28
C ASN A 190 -16.00 -1.31 -12.58
N GLU A 191 -17.22 -1.85 -12.68
CA GLU A 191 -17.66 -2.64 -13.83
C GLU A 191 -17.62 -1.88 -15.16
N THR A 192 -17.87 -0.56 -15.16
CA THR A 192 -17.77 0.27 -16.37
C THR A 192 -16.33 0.37 -16.85
N LEU A 193 -15.38 0.60 -15.93
CA LEU A 193 -13.94 0.63 -16.28
C LEU A 193 -13.43 -0.76 -16.66
N PHE A 194 -13.92 -1.83 -16.03
CA PHE A 194 -13.54 -3.19 -16.42
C PHE A 194 -14.13 -3.59 -17.78
N LYS A 195 -15.32 -3.11 -18.13
CA LYS A 195 -15.84 -3.22 -19.50
C LYS A 195 -14.96 -2.46 -20.49
N GLN A 196 -14.52 -1.25 -20.16
CA GLN A 196 -13.58 -0.50 -21.00
C GLN A 196 -12.25 -1.25 -21.18
N PHE A 197 -11.71 -1.85 -20.12
CA PHE A 197 -10.52 -2.70 -20.19
C PHE A 197 -10.70 -3.82 -21.24
N LYS A 198 -11.84 -4.54 -21.20
CA LYS A 198 -12.20 -5.56 -22.19
C LYS A 198 -12.36 -5.00 -23.60
N ASP A 199 -13.03 -3.85 -23.74
CA ASP A 199 -13.26 -3.20 -25.02
C ASP A 199 -11.93 -2.76 -25.68
N PHE A 200 -10.98 -2.25 -24.89
CA PHE A 200 -9.63 -1.91 -25.37
C PHE A 200 -8.83 -3.18 -25.73
N SER A 201 -8.93 -4.25 -24.94
CA SER A 201 -8.35 -5.56 -25.30
C SER A 201 -8.87 -6.09 -26.64
N ASN A 202 -10.17 -5.95 -26.90
CA ASN A 202 -10.77 -6.34 -28.19
C ASN A 202 -10.25 -5.47 -29.35
N ARG A 203 -10.20 -4.15 -29.16
CA ARG A 203 -9.82 -3.19 -30.20
C ARG A 203 -8.33 -3.24 -30.57
N PHE A 204 -7.46 -3.36 -29.57
CA PHE A 204 -6.01 -3.16 -29.76
C PHE A 204 -5.18 -4.43 -29.52
N GLY A 205 -5.75 -5.44 -28.86
CA GLY A 205 -5.03 -6.66 -28.48
C GLY A 205 -5.62 -7.95 -29.03
N GLY A 206 -6.55 -7.88 -29.99
CA GLY A 206 -7.19 -9.06 -30.56
C GLY A 206 -7.94 -9.92 -29.54
N GLY A 207 -8.50 -9.28 -28.50
CA GLY A 207 -9.21 -9.94 -27.39
C GLY A 207 -8.35 -10.27 -26.17
N PHE A 208 -7.07 -9.93 -26.19
CA PHE A 208 -6.14 -10.09 -25.06
C PHE A 208 -5.68 -8.73 -24.54
N TYR A 209 -5.29 -8.67 -23.27
CA TYR A 209 -4.52 -7.53 -22.76
C TYR A 209 -3.03 -7.80 -22.98
N ASN A 210 -2.41 -6.94 -23.77
CA ASN A 210 -0.98 -6.96 -24.11
C ASN A 210 -0.41 -5.55 -23.98
N LEU A 211 0.85 -5.36 -24.37
CA LEU A 211 1.52 -4.06 -24.28
C LEU A 211 0.79 -2.94 -25.01
N THR A 212 0.32 -3.18 -26.24
CA THR A 212 -0.42 -2.18 -27.03
C THR A 212 -1.70 -1.76 -26.30
N VAL A 213 -2.42 -2.71 -25.71
CA VAL A 213 -3.62 -2.38 -24.91
C VAL A 213 -3.25 -1.56 -23.68
N ALA A 214 -2.15 -1.89 -23.01
CA ALA A 214 -1.67 -1.14 -21.85
C ALA A 214 -1.35 0.31 -22.21
N GLN A 215 -0.69 0.55 -23.35
CA GLN A 215 -0.38 1.87 -23.90
C GLN A 215 -1.65 2.70 -24.15
N GLU A 216 -2.59 2.14 -24.91
CA GLU A 216 -3.83 2.84 -25.28
C GLU A 216 -4.76 3.07 -24.08
N LEU A 217 -4.93 2.06 -23.21
CA LEU A 217 -5.80 2.17 -22.05
C LEU A 217 -5.24 3.15 -21.01
N ARG A 218 -3.93 3.14 -20.74
CA ARG A 218 -3.29 4.10 -19.85
C ARG A 218 -3.52 5.54 -20.33
N HIS A 219 -3.31 5.79 -21.63
CA HIS A 219 -3.60 7.10 -22.21
C HIS A 219 -5.08 7.48 -22.05
N GLN A 220 -6.00 6.59 -22.41
CA GLN A 220 -7.44 6.82 -22.27
C GLN A 220 -7.82 7.18 -20.84
N ARG A 221 -7.34 6.41 -19.85
CA ARG A 221 -7.67 6.64 -18.44
C ARG A 221 -7.16 7.98 -17.94
N ILE A 222 -6.01 8.46 -18.44
CA ILE A 222 -5.49 9.79 -18.10
C ILE A 222 -6.40 10.87 -18.69
N GLN A 223 -6.74 10.77 -19.98
CA GLN A 223 -7.62 11.73 -20.65
C GLN A 223 -9.00 11.84 -19.99
N GLU A 224 -9.58 10.71 -19.58
CA GLU A 224 -10.86 10.69 -18.87
C GLU A 224 -10.78 11.38 -17.51
N SER A 225 -9.69 11.16 -16.77
CA SER A 225 -9.50 11.78 -15.46
C SER A 225 -9.31 13.29 -15.61
N ILE A 226 -8.52 13.74 -16.61
CA ILE A 226 -8.43 15.16 -16.98
C ILE A 226 -9.81 15.74 -17.29
N ALA A 227 -10.64 15.02 -18.05
CA ALA A 227 -11.92 15.53 -18.53
C ALA A 227 -13.05 15.51 -17.50
N THR A 228 -12.93 14.72 -16.42
CA THR A 228 -14.07 14.46 -15.52
C THR A 228 -13.76 14.65 -14.04
N ASN A 229 -12.50 14.56 -13.61
CA ASN A 229 -12.11 14.72 -12.21
C ASN A 229 -11.46 16.10 -11.99
N PRO A 230 -12.15 17.07 -11.36
CA PRO A 230 -11.62 18.43 -11.17
C PRO A 230 -10.44 18.49 -10.19
N THR A 231 -10.20 17.42 -9.43
CA THR A 231 -9.07 17.28 -8.50
C THR A 231 -8.06 16.24 -8.97
N PHE A 232 -8.08 15.89 -10.26
CA PHE A 232 -7.18 14.89 -10.84
C PHE A 232 -5.72 15.21 -10.53
N ASP A 233 -5.03 14.30 -9.84
CA ASP A 233 -3.61 14.42 -9.54
C ASP A 233 -2.82 13.24 -10.12
N PHE A 234 -1.90 13.55 -11.03
CA PHE A 234 -1.01 12.60 -11.69
C PHE A 234 0.45 12.98 -11.50
N THR A 235 0.77 13.47 -10.30
CA THR A 235 2.13 13.72 -9.85
C THR A 235 2.74 12.49 -9.17
N SER A 236 4.05 12.49 -8.97
CA SER A 236 4.75 11.45 -8.22
C SER A 236 4.29 11.34 -6.76
N PRO A 237 4.11 10.11 -6.21
CA PRO A 237 4.56 8.84 -6.77
C PRO A 237 3.60 8.22 -7.81
N ARG A 238 2.35 8.69 -7.89
CA ARG A 238 1.31 8.11 -8.75
C ARG A 238 1.69 8.05 -10.22
N PHE A 239 2.39 9.09 -10.71
CA PHE A 239 2.90 9.14 -12.08
C PHE A 239 3.63 7.84 -12.46
N PHE A 240 4.57 7.37 -11.63
CA PHE A 240 5.34 6.15 -11.90
C PHE A 240 4.50 4.89 -11.73
N THR A 241 3.77 4.77 -10.61
CA THR A 241 3.03 3.55 -10.29
C THR A 241 1.93 3.27 -11.31
N ALA A 242 1.26 4.30 -11.82
CA ALA A 242 0.24 4.16 -12.85
C ALA A 242 0.75 3.47 -14.12
N PHE A 243 1.96 3.81 -14.60
CA PHE A 243 2.56 3.16 -15.76
C PHE A 243 3.08 1.75 -15.43
N ALA A 244 3.77 1.57 -14.29
CA ALA A 244 4.24 0.25 -13.86
C ALA A 244 3.09 -0.75 -13.66
N GLU A 245 2.02 -0.33 -13.00
CA GLU A 245 0.82 -1.15 -12.79
C GLU A 245 0.13 -1.55 -14.10
N SER A 246 0.31 -0.76 -15.17
CA SER A 246 -0.23 -1.09 -16.49
C SER A 246 0.51 -2.27 -17.13
N SER A 247 1.76 -2.57 -16.72
CA SER A 247 2.49 -3.75 -17.18
C SER A 247 2.22 -5.00 -16.36
N PHE A 248 1.84 -4.87 -15.09
CA PHE A 248 1.65 -6.00 -14.17
C PHE A 248 0.68 -7.09 -14.67
N PRO A 249 -0.43 -6.81 -15.37
CA PRO A 249 -1.27 -7.87 -15.94
C PRO A 249 -0.53 -8.74 -16.98
N ILE A 250 0.41 -8.15 -17.73
CA ILE A 250 1.26 -8.84 -18.72
C ILE A 250 2.36 -9.64 -18.02
N GLU A 251 2.91 -9.09 -16.95
CA GLU A 251 4.06 -9.63 -16.24
C GLU A 251 3.68 -10.74 -15.23
N PHE A 252 2.55 -10.60 -14.55
CA PHE A 252 2.19 -11.45 -13.41
C PHE A 252 0.90 -12.26 -13.59
N PHE A 253 -0.02 -11.85 -14.45
CA PHE A 253 -1.32 -12.52 -14.61
C PHE A 253 -1.38 -13.44 -15.82
N VAL A 254 -0.35 -13.43 -16.67
CA VAL A 254 -0.17 -14.42 -17.73
C VAL A 254 0.50 -15.66 -17.14
N ASP A 255 -0.03 -16.84 -17.45
CA ASP A 255 0.57 -18.11 -17.02
C ASP A 255 2.02 -18.20 -17.52
N GLY A 256 2.95 -18.50 -16.62
CA GLY A 256 4.39 -18.48 -16.91
C GLY A 256 4.85 -19.49 -17.96
N ARG A 257 4.00 -20.44 -18.36
CA ARG A 257 4.26 -21.37 -19.47
C ARG A 257 3.87 -20.78 -20.83
N ASN A 258 3.12 -19.68 -20.85
CA ASN A 258 2.68 -19.02 -22.08
C ASN A 258 3.75 -18.03 -22.58
N PRO A 259 4.39 -18.28 -23.74
CA PRO A 259 5.46 -17.43 -24.26
C PRO A 259 4.96 -16.10 -24.85
N VAL A 260 3.65 -15.97 -25.13
CA VAL A 260 3.07 -14.82 -25.84
C VAL A 260 2.90 -13.59 -24.95
N ARG A 261 2.90 -13.77 -23.62
CA ARG A 261 2.72 -12.68 -22.63
C ARG A 261 1.48 -11.81 -22.91
N ALA A 262 0.35 -12.46 -23.20
CA ALA A 262 -0.92 -11.80 -23.43
C ALA A 262 -1.99 -12.38 -22.51
N LEU A 263 -2.66 -11.53 -21.74
CA LEU A 263 -3.64 -11.92 -20.73
C LEU A 263 -5.02 -12.07 -21.35
N SER A 264 -5.63 -13.25 -21.25
CA SER A 264 -7.02 -13.47 -21.70
C SER A 264 -8.01 -12.73 -20.79
N MET A 265 -9.18 -12.37 -21.33
CA MET A 265 -10.22 -11.69 -20.55
C MET A 265 -10.84 -12.57 -19.47
N ASP A 266 -10.82 -13.89 -19.65
CA ASP A 266 -11.25 -14.83 -18.61
C ASP A 266 -10.30 -14.79 -17.42
N ASN A 267 -8.98 -14.86 -17.66
CA ASN A 267 -7.99 -14.75 -16.60
C ASN A 267 -8.00 -13.35 -15.98
N ALA A 268 -8.12 -12.29 -16.78
CA ALA A 268 -8.28 -10.93 -16.27
C ALA A 268 -9.49 -10.81 -15.33
N THR A 269 -10.62 -11.43 -15.68
CA THR A 269 -11.81 -11.46 -14.82
C THR A 269 -11.52 -12.15 -13.49
N LEU A 270 -10.81 -13.28 -13.50
CA LEU A 270 -10.44 -13.98 -12.27
C LEU A 270 -9.57 -13.12 -11.34
N PHE A 271 -8.56 -12.41 -11.87
CA PHE A 271 -7.71 -11.56 -11.04
C PHE A 271 -8.39 -10.28 -10.56
N PHE A 272 -9.02 -9.53 -11.47
CA PHE A 272 -9.56 -8.20 -11.16
C PHE A 272 -10.87 -8.24 -10.37
N ARG A 273 -11.75 -9.20 -10.68
CA ARG A 273 -13.07 -9.35 -10.04
C ARG A 273 -13.04 -10.36 -8.90
N ASP A 274 -12.50 -11.55 -9.17
CA ASP A 274 -12.69 -12.69 -8.26
C ASP A 274 -11.52 -12.88 -7.28
N SER A 275 -10.45 -12.10 -7.43
CA SER A 275 -9.20 -12.23 -6.66
C SER A 275 -8.70 -13.68 -6.65
N LYS A 276 -8.61 -14.28 -7.85
CA LYS A 276 -8.44 -15.72 -8.02
C LYS A 276 -7.40 -16.02 -9.10
N PHE A 277 -6.53 -16.97 -8.81
CA PHE A 277 -5.68 -17.58 -9.83
C PHE A 277 -6.52 -18.47 -10.76
N PRO A 278 -6.23 -18.49 -12.08
CA PRO A 278 -6.72 -19.52 -12.99
C PRO A 278 -6.40 -20.94 -12.46
N VAL A 279 -7.22 -21.92 -12.84
CA VAL A 279 -6.92 -23.32 -12.52
C VAL A 279 -5.60 -23.71 -13.17
N ASP A 280 -4.77 -24.47 -12.47
CA ASP A 280 -3.44 -24.87 -12.95
C ASP A 280 -2.54 -23.67 -13.30
N PHE A 281 -2.69 -22.53 -12.62
CA PHE A 281 -1.90 -21.33 -12.92
C PHE A 281 -0.45 -21.47 -12.44
N PHE A 282 0.49 -21.25 -13.36
CA PHE A 282 1.92 -21.18 -13.06
C PHE A 282 2.38 -19.72 -13.04
N ARG A 283 3.13 -19.33 -12.00
CA ARG A 283 3.72 -17.98 -11.91
C ARG A 283 4.74 -17.75 -13.04
N ALA A 284 5.09 -16.49 -13.27
CA ALA A 284 6.05 -16.06 -14.30
C ALA A 284 7.36 -16.87 -14.25
N ALA A 285 7.97 -17.10 -15.41
CA ALA A 285 9.12 -17.99 -15.56
C ALA A 285 10.43 -17.44 -14.97
N ALA A 286 10.52 -16.13 -14.75
CA ALA A 286 11.65 -15.45 -14.14
C ALA A 286 11.16 -14.24 -13.33
N PRO A 287 11.97 -13.75 -12.37
CA PRO A 287 11.68 -12.52 -11.66
C PRO A 287 11.45 -11.33 -12.59
N THR A 288 10.38 -10.58 -12.36
CA THR A 288 10.03 -9.39 -13.16
C THR A 288 9.29 -8.36 -12.27
N GLY A 289 9.10 -7.14 -12.77
CA GLY A 289 8.57 -6.03 -11.96
C GLY A 289 8.59 -4.69 -12.68
N GLY A 290 7.52 -4.39 -13.42
CA GLY A 290 7.32 -3.07 -14.01
C GLY A 290 8.23 -2.79 -15.20
N THR A 291 8.81 -3.83 -15.80
CA THR A 291 9.83 -3.72 -16.85
C THR A 291 9.35 -3.00 -18.10
N LEU A 292 8.04 -2.99 -18.36
CA LEU A 292 7.43 -2.31 -19.51
C LEU A 292 6.95 -0.88 -19.19
N ALA A 293 7.14 -0.36 -17.97
CA ALA A 293 6.59 0.94 -17.56
C ALA A 293 7.01 2.10 -18.49
N VAL A 294 8.31 2.16 -18.82
CA VAL A 294 8.87 3.19 -19.70
C VAL A 294 8.39 3.02 -21.14
N GLU A 295 8.24 1.78 -21.62
CA GLU A 295 7.70 1.50 -22.95
C GLU A 295 6.22 1.86 -23.08
N ILE A 296 5.43 1.68 -22.00
CA ILE A 296 4.04 2.13 -21.93
C ILE A 296 3.98 3.66 -21.94
N PHE A 297 4.83 4.32 -21.14
CA PHE A 297 4.93 5.78 -21.12
C PHE A 297 5.29 6.38 -22.48
N ASN A 298 6.28 5.80 -23.18
CA ASN A 298 6.80 6.33 -24.44
C ASN A 298 5.78 6.28 -25.60
N ALA A 299 4.73 5.47 -25.51
CA ALA A 299 3.69 5.43 -26.55
C ALA A 299 2.84 6.72 -26.58
N HIS A 300 2.53 7.27 -25.39
CA HIS A 300 1.75 8.50 -25.24
C HIS A 300 2.33 9.36 -24.11
N PRO A 301 3.49 10.02 -24.32
CA PRO A 301 4.16 10.78 -23.26
C PRO A 301 3.29 11.92 -22.73
N ILE A 302 3.31 12.11 -21.42
CA ILE A 302 2.66 13.23 -20.73
C ILE A 302 3.55 13.71 -19.59
N ALA A 303 3.54 15.02 -19.31
CA ALA A 303 4.19 15.55 -18.12
C ALA A 303 3.43 15.14 -16.85
N ALA A 304 4.14 14.94 -15.74
CA ALA A 304 3.50 14.87 -14.43
C ALA A 304 2.78 16.19 -14.13
N GLY A 305 1.58 16.13 -13.53
CA GLY A 305 0.75 17.31 -13.34
C GLY A 305 -0.62 16.99 -12.78
N LYS A 306 -1.49 18.00 -12.72
CA LYS A 306 -2.83 17.89 -12.12
C LYS A 306 -3.83 18.86 -12.73
N ASN A 307 -5.10 18.59 -12.57
CA ASN A 307 -6.15 19.59 -12.79
C ASN A 307 -6.09 20.67 -11.71
N VAL A 308 -6.32 21.92 -12.11
CA VAL A 308 -6.28 23.10 -11.24
C VAL A 308 -7.57 23.89 -11.40
N ASN A 309 -8.39 23.92 -10.35
CA ASN A 309 -9.64 24.68 -10.28
C ASN A 309 -10.73 24.25 -11.29
N GLY A 310 -10.72 22.99 -11.75
CA GLY A 310 -11.81 22.46 -12.58
C GLY A 310 -11.38 21.30 -13.48
N ILE A 311 -12.32 20.71 -14.20
CA ILE A 311 -12.04 19.71 -15.24
C ILE A 311 -11.40 20.36 -16.46
N ASN A 312 -10.63 19.61 -17.25
CA ASN A 312 -9.93 20.07 -18.45
C ASN A 312 -8.95 21.24 -18.19
N THR A 313 -8.29 21.24 -17.03
CA THR A 313 -7.33 22.29 -16.62
C THR A 313 -5.95 21.72 -16.31
N PHE A 314 -5.60 20.59 -16.94
CA PHE A 314 -4.39 19.86 -16.64
C PHE A 314 -3.16 20.76 -16.80
N THR A 315 -2.48 21.00 -15.68
CA THR A 315 -1.33 21.88 -15.58
C THR A 315 -0.13 21.02 -15.18
N PRO A 316 0.93 20.96 -16.01
CA PRO A 316 2.16 20.29 -15.65
C PRO A 316 2.77 20.83 -14.35
N ASP A 317 3.29 19.94 -13.51
CA ASP A 317 4.05 20.29 -12.30
C ASP A 317 5.53 19.98 -12.53
N PRO A 318 6.36 20.99 -12.85
CA PRO A 318 7.79 20.78 -13.12
C PRO A 318 8.59 20.40 -11.87
N THR A 319 7.99 20.43 -10.68
CA THR A 319 8.63 20.00 -9.42
C THR A 319 8.37 18.52 -9.11
N SER A 320 7.46 17.89 -9.86
CA SER A 320 7.19 16.46 -9.76
C SER A 320 8.28 15.66 -10.45
N ALA A 321 8.59 14.48 -9.89
CA ALA A 321 9.50 13.55 -10.55
C ALA A 321 8.83 12.84 -11.71
N ASP A 322 9.64 12.41 -12.67
CA ASP A 322 9.28 11.66 -13.87
C ASP A 322 10.35 10.58 -14.18
N PHE A 323 10.18 9.82 -15.25
CA PHE A 323 11.12 8.75 -15.61
C PHE A 323 12.57 9.20 -15.86
N SER A 324 12.83 10.50 -16.05
CA SER A 324 14.19 11.06 -16.17
C SER A 324 14.81 11.45 -14.82
N SER A 325 14.01 11.49 -13.76
CA SER A 325 14.38 12.05 -12.45
C SER A 325 14.03 11.11 -11.30
N PHE A 326 14.32 9.81 -11.43
CA PHE A 326 13.99 8.79 -10.41
C PHE A 326 14.50 9.12 -8.99
N CYS A 327 15.70 9.68 -8.83
CA CYS A 327 16.18 10.06 -7.50
C CYS A 327 15.39 11.23 -6.87
N LEU A 328 14.72 12.05 -7.69
CA LEU A 328 13.80 13.07 -7.21
C LEU A 328 12.50 12.43 -6.68
N LEU A 329 12.02 11.31 -7.28
CA LEU A 329 10.90 10.54 -6.73
C LEU A 329 11.24 10.07 -5.31
N TYR A 330 12.38 9.40 -5.15
CA TYR A 330 12.86 8.94 -3.84
C TYR A 330 12.97 10.10 -2.85
N THR A 331 13.63 11.20 -3.26
CA THR A 331 13.83 12.38 -2.41
C THR A 331 12.51 13.00 -1.97
N ASN A 332 11.57 13.23 -2.89
CA ASN A 332 10.26 13.81 -2.59
C ASN A 332 9.42 12.86 -1.71
N PHE A 333 9.49 11.55 -1.95
CA PHE A 333 8.79 10.57 -1.13
C PHE A 333 9.30 10.62 0.33
N VAL A 334 10.61 10.53 0.54
CA VAL A 334 11.20 10.54 1.90
C VAL A 334 10.99 11.89 2.59
N THR A 335 11.26 13.00 1.92
CA THR A 335 11.30 14.33 2.57
C THR A 335 9.94 15.01 2.67
N LYS A 336 9.09 14.88 1.64
CA LYS A 336 7.78 15.55 1.60
C LYS A 336 6.66 14.63 2.06
N THR A 337 6.60 13.40 1.53
CA THR A 337 5.49 12.49 1.83
C THR A 337 5.63 11.90 3.23
N VAL A 338 6.71 11.14 3.48
CA VAL A 338 6.97 10.56 4.80
C VAL A 338 7.24 11.65 5.84
N GLY A 339 8.08 12.63 5.49
CA GLY A 339 8.34 13.80 6.36
C GLY A 339 7.09 14.58 6.75
N GLY A 340 6.11 14.71 5.83
CA GLY A 340 4.83 15.35 6.10
C GLY A 340 3.93 14.54 7.03
N LEU A 341 3.92 13.21 6.90
CA LEU A 341 3.14 12.30 7.75
C LEU A 341 3.71 12.20 9.17
N TYR A 342 5.04 12.24 9.31
CA TYR A 342 5.75 12.09 10.58
C TYR A 342 6.72 13.26 10.78
N PRO A 343 6.24 14.46 11.17
CA PRO A 343 7.10 15.64 11.29
C PRO A 343 8.05 15.57 12.49
N ASN A 344 7.61 15.01 13.62
CA ASN A 344 8.39 14.94 14.87
C ASN A 344 8.24 13.58 15.59
N PRO A 345 8.61 12.46 14.96
CA PRO A 345 8.48 11.15 15.57
C PRO A 345 9.47 10.99 16.74
N THR A 346 9.08 10.24 17.77
CA THR A 346 9.93 9.94 18.94
C THR A 346 9.87 8.45 19.28
N GLY A 347 10.79 7.98 20.15
CA GLY A 347 10.80 6.62 20.68
C GLY A 347 10.81 5.53 19.60
N VAL A 348 9.97 4.51 19.80
CA VAL A 348 9.82 3.35 18.91
C VAL A 348 9.44 3.77 17.49
N LEU A 349 8.52 4.73 17.33
CA LEU A 349 8.09 5.21 16.02
C LEU A 349 9.25 5.80 15.22
N ARG A 350 10.08 6.66 15.84
CA ARG A 350 11.28 7.21 15.20
C ARG A 350 12.25 6.12 14.80
N ARG A 351 12.53 5.17 15.70
CA ARG A 351 13.44 4.05 15.42
C ARG A 351 12.95 3.23 14.23
N ASN A 352 11.68 2.84 14.23
CA ASN A 352 11.12 2.00 13.18
C ASN A 352 10.98 2.77 11.84
N LEU A 353 10.78 4.09 11.87
CA LEU A 353 10.90 4.93 10.67
C LEU A 353 12.30 4.89 10.07
N ILE A 354 13.36 5.02 10.89
CA ILE A 354 14.75 4.95 10.40
C ILE A 354 15.02 3.58 9.76
N ILE A 355 14.58 2.49 10.41
CA ILE A 355 14.77 1.12 9.89
C ILE A 355 14.03 0.92 8.55
N ASN A 356 12.74 1.28 8.49
CA ASN A 356 11.95 1.09 7.27
C ASN A 356 12.41 2.00 6.12
N LEU A 357 12.91 3.20 6.41
CA LEU A 357 13.53 4.07 5.39
C LEU A 357 14.83 3.48 4.84
N GLY A 358 15.64 2.86 5.70
CA GLY A 358 16.83 2.11 5.25
C GLY A 358 16.42 0.95 4.34
N PHE A 359 15.43 0.14 4.74
CA PHE A 359 14.92 -0.96 3.91
C PHE A 359 14.32 -0.50 2.58
N PHE A 360 13.68 0.66 2.56
CA PHE A 360 13.17 1.31 1.35
C PHE A 360 14.31 1.75 0.43
N TYR A 361 15.36 2.38 0.97
CA TYR A 361 16.53 2.79 0.20
C TYR A 361 17.33 1.59 -0.34
N ASP A 362 17.56 0.56 0.47
CA ASP A 362 18.28 -0.65 0.07
C ASP A 362 17.66 -1.36 -1.14
N ALA A 363 16.35 -1.15 -1.39
CA ALA A 363 15.65 -1.71 -2.54
C ALA A 363 16.05 -1.04 -3.87
N ILE A 364 16.61 0.17 -3.82
CA ILE A 364 17.12 0.95 -4.96
C ILE A 364 18.62 1.21 -4.86
N ASP A 365 19.33 0.50 -3.98
CA ASP A 365 20.77 0.58 -3.90
C ASP A 365 21.39 0.21 -5.26
N GLY A 366 22.38 0.99 -5.69
CA GLY A 366 22.97 0.89 -7.03
C GLY A 366 22.26 1.66 -8.15
N VAL A 367 21.09 2.27 -7.93
CA VAL A 367 20.44 3.18 -8.91
C VAL A 367 21.13 4.55 -8.98
N GLY A 368 22.02 4.86 -8.03
CA GLY A 368 22.79 6.10 -7.98
C GLY A 368 22.16 7.23 -7.18
N CYS A 369 21.10 6.95 -6.42
CA CYS A 369 20.49 7.92 -5.51
C CYS A 369 21.25 7.98 -4.17
N THR A 370 21.32 9.16 -3.57
CA THR A 370 21.92 9.35 -2.24
C THR A 370 20.91 9.00 -1.15
N GLU A 371 21.30 8.15 -0.19
CA GLU A 371 20.46 7.84 0.98
C GLU A 371 20.17 9.09 1.82
N LEU A 372 18.92 9.24 2.26
CA LEU A 372 18.47 10.35 3.08
C LEU A 372 18.11 9.88 4.50
N PHE A 373 18.47 10.71 5.49
CA PHE A 373 18.26 10.42 6.91
C PHE A 373 17.42 11.51 7.59
N PRO A 374 16.14 11.71 7.20
CA PRO A 374 15.31 12.80 7.73
C PRO A 374 15.12 12.73 9.26
N TYR A 375 15.30 11.54 9.84
CA TYR A 375 15.20 11.31 11.28
C TYR A 375 16.54 10.97 11.93
N GLY A 376 17.67 11.12 11.24
CA GLY A 376 19.00 10.70 11.70
C GLY A 376 19.27 9.20 11.48
N LYS A 377 20.38 8.72 12.07
CA LYS A 377 20.80 7.31 12.03
C LYS A 377 20.59 6.65 13.40
N LEU A 378 20.57 5.32 13.43
CA LEU A 378 20.54 4.52 14.67
C LEU A 378 21.94 4.24 15.20
#